data_AF-A0A5R8Z9K2-F1
#
_entry.id   AF-A0A5R8Z9K2-F1
#
_cell.length_a   1.000
_cell.length_b   1.000
_cell.length_c   1.000
_cell.angle_alpha   90.00
_cell.angle_beta   90.00
_cell.angle_gamma   90.00
#
_symmetry.space_group_name_H-M   'P 1'
#
loop_
_entity.id
_entity.type
_entity.pdbx_description
1 polymer ?
#
loop_
_entity_poly.entity_id
_entity_poly.type
_entity_poly.pdbx_seq_one_letter_code
_entity_poly.pdbx_strand_id
1 'polypeptide(L)'
;MYPPPQQKRRRSVAPFIVAVIVAGALIVGLKTVFGGMPDVGKAFRGDAGGDSAGRACGDDGITLTVSASSDKAELLRTMAKSYSGHEVDGRCVDVVVSSKASGDAMQALARGWNARQDGPKPDVWTPASAGWVALLRHRVEGGDRQSPASADNPTIAKSPLVIAMPKPMAQALGWPSKKIGWSDVLDLADDPKGWAKYDHPEWGRFRLGKTNPNFSTSGLNATVGAYFAATGLSGDLTERDVTGAKARDFVKGVERSIVHYGDTTLTFLTNLQRADDAGTAMSYISAVTVEEKSVWDYNQGNPTGDPKTLGDHAKPKVPLVAIYPKEGTLFSDHPYAVLSWADAAKKAAAADFLKYLRASDQQKEFAKYAFRSFDGKPTGHITAADGLDPKQPATTLSTPTPQVLDRMLRSWAELRKPANVLMVMDVSGSMGADVSGTGKTKLDLAKQAAVNALPQFGPNDRVGLWMFSLKQDGEKDYRELVPMGRNNQSRLKSRIQGLIPSGGTGLYDTALASYQEVLRHQSGDAINAVVFLTDGKNEDNNSISLDDLLPQLRQETGQDTVRMFTIAYGGDADLDVLRRISQSTDAAAYDSRKPVSIDQVFTAVISNF
;
A
#
# COMPACT_ATOMS: atom_id res chain seq x y z
N MET A 1 83.60 -7.64 -10.85
CA MET A 1 82.86 -8.32 -11.94
C MET A 1 81.63 -7.49 -12.25
N TYR A 2 81.53 -6.99 -13.48
CA TYR A 2 80.40 -6.20 -13.97
C TYR A 2 79.10 -7.03 -13.98
N PRO A 3 77.95 -6.49 -13.56
CA PRO A 3 76.66 -7.11 -13.83
C PRO A 3 76.26 -6.93 -15.31
N PRO A 4 75.58 -7.92 -15.92
CA PRO A 4 75.18 -7.89 -17.33
C PRO A 4 73.95 -6.98 -17.59
N PRO A 5 73.68 -6.61 -18.86
CA PRO A 5 72.73 -5.55 -19.22
C PRO A 5 71.25 -5.98 -19.15
N GLN A 6 70.39 -5.03 -18.79
CA GLN A 6 68.92 -5.18 -18.78
C GLN A 6 68.36 -5.30 -20.21
N GLN A 7 67.72 -6.43 -20.53
CA GLN A 7 66.87 -6.60 -21.72
C GLN A 7 65.48 -5.99 -21.49
N LYS A 8 65.08 -5.05 -22.35
CA LYS A 8 63.71 -4.52 -22.45
C LYS A 8 62.74 -5.63 -22.88
N ARG A 9 61.85 -6.07 -21.98
CA ARG A 9 60.69 -6.91 -22.35
C ARG A 9 59.56 -6.04 -22.91
N ARG A 10 59.18 -6.29 -24.17
CA ARG A 10 57.93 -5.85 -24.79
C ARG A 10 56.73 -6.43 -24.03
N ARG A 11 55.79 -5.58 -23.61
CA ARG A 11 54.48 -6.00 -23.07
C ARG A 11 53.60 -6.50 -24.22
N SER A 12 53.17 -7.76 -24.20
CA SER A 12 52.15 -8.30 -25.10
C SER A 12 50.75 -8.02 -24.55
N VAL A 13 49.86 -7.49 -25.39
CA VAL A 13 48.48 -7.05 -25.04
C VAL A 13 47.48 -8.23 -25.12
N ALA A 14 47.96 -9.46 -25.31
CA ALA A 14 47.14 -10.63 -25.53
C ALA A 14 46.33 -11.18 -24.32
N PRO A 15 46.70 -10.98 -23.03
CA PRO A 15 45.89 -11.54 -21.93
C PRO A 15 44.62 -10.75 -21.61
N PHE A 16 44.52 -9.48 -22.05
CA PHE A 16 43.39 -8.61 -21.72
C PHE A 16 42.15 -8.87 -22.59
N ILE A 17 42.34 -9.36 -23.82
CA ILE A 17 41.22 -9.58 -24.77
C ILE A 17 40.49 -10.89 -24.44
N VAL A 18 41.17 -11.91 -23.92
CA VAL A 18 40.55 -13.19 -23.53
C VAL A 18 39.73 -13.05 -22.24
N ALA A 19 40.15 -12.22 -21.29
CA ALA A 19 39.39 -11.96 -20.06
C ALA A 19 38.08 -11.17 -20.32
N VAL A 20 38.07 -10.26 -21.29
CA VAL A 20 36.87 -9.47 -21.65
C VAL A 20 35.83 -10.33 -22.38
N ILE A 21 36.26 -11.29 -23.20
CA ILE A 21 35.35 -12.18 -23.94
C ILE A 21 34.68 -13.20 -22.99
N VAL A 22 35.40 -13.71 -21.98
CA VAL A 22 34.83 -14.63 -20.98
C VAL A 22 33.89 -13.91 -20.01
N ALA A 23 34.19 -12.66 -19.63
CA ALA A 23 33.27 -11.83 -18.84
C ALA A 23 32.00 -11.45 -19.62
N GLY A 24 32.13 -11.14 -20.92
CA GLY A 24 30.99 -10.85 -21.79
C GLY A 24 30.05 -12.06 -21.98
N ALA A 25 30.60 -13.27 -22.13
CA ALA A 25 29.79 -14.49 -22.27
C ALA A 25 29.07 -14.90 -20.97
N LEU A 26 29.66 -14.64 -19.79
CA LEU A 26 29.00 -14.83 -18.49
C LEU A 26 27.87 -13.82 -18.25
N ILE A 27 28.02 -12.56 -18.68
CA ILE A 27 26.98 -11.53 -18.58
C ILE A 27 25.81 -11.81 -19.53
N VAL A 28 26.08 -12.35 -20.73
CA VAL A 28 25.01 -12.73 -21.68
C VAL A 28 24.32 -14.03 -21.26
N GLY A 29 25.04 -14.97 -20.63
CA GLY A 29 24.45 -16.20 -20.06
C GLY A 29 23.61 -15.98 -18.80
N LEU A 30 23.93 -14.99 -17.96
CA LEU A 30 23.09 -14.63 -16.81
C LEU A 30 21.78 -13.93 -17.23
N LYS A 31 21.78 -13.18 -18.34
CA LYS A 31 20.57 -12.49 -18.85
C LYS A 31 19.49 -13.43 -19.40
N THR A 32 19.83 -14.67 -19.75
CA THR A 32 18.86 -15.66 -20.25
C THR A 32 18.33 -16.59 -19.16
N VAL A 33 19.02 -16.70 -18.02
CA VAL A 33 18.59 -17.54 -16.87
C VAL A 33 17.81 -16.72 -15.82
N PHE A 34 18.06 -15.41 -15.72
CA PHE A 34 17.23 -14.50 -14.91
C PHE A 34 16.19 -13.80 -15.79
N GLY A 35 15.10 -14.51 -16.06
CA GLY A 35 13.91 -13.98 -16.74
C GLY A 35 13.40 -12.72 -16.06
N GLY A 36 13.00 -11.74 -16.88
CA GLY A 36 12.56 -10.41 -16.47
C GLY A 36 11.47 -10.44 -15.39
N MET A 37 11.80 -9.81 -14.26
CA MET A 37 10.87 -9.60 -13.14
C MET A 37 9.81 -8.56 -13.52
N PRO A 38 8.52 -8.79 -13.20
CA PRO A 38 7.49 -7.77 -13.29
C PRO A 38 7.69 -6.67 -12.22
N ASP A 39 7.57 -5.43 -12.67
CA ASP A 39 7.86 -4.19 -11.94
C ASP A 39 6.76 -3.85 -10.92
N VAL A 40 6.99 -4.17 -9.64
CA VAL A 40 6.08 -3.88 -8.51
C VAL A 40 5.87 -2.36 -8.30
N GLY A 41 6.78 -1.51 -8.80
CA GLY A 41 6.63 -0.06 -8.75
C GLY A 41 5.46 0.48 -9.59
N LYS A 42 4.88 -0.33 -10.49
CA LYS A 42 3.70 0.05 -11.26
C LYS A 42 2.43 0.20 -10.42
N ALA A 43 2.31 -0.51 -9.30
CA ALA A 43 1.11 -0.42 -8.44
C ALA A 43 0.93 0.98 -7.80
N PHE A 44 2.02 1.73 -7.64
CA PHE A 44 2.03 3.13 -7.18
C PHE A 44 2.14 4.15 -8.31
N ARG A 45 1.95 3.74 -9.58
CA ARG A 45 1.53 4.71 -10.59
C ARG A 45 0.13 5.19 -10.20
N GLY A 46 0.08 6.17 -9.30
CA GLY A 46 -0.75 7.33 -9.50
C GLY A 46 -0.38 7.89 -10.86
N ASP A 47 -0.95 7.31 -11.91
CA ASP A 47 -0.94 7.92 -13.22
C ASP A 47 -1.86 9.13 -13.12
N ALA A 48 -1.30 10.19 -12.55
CA ALA A 48 -1.79 11.54 -12.65
C ALA A 48 -1.65 12.06 -14.09
N GLY A 49 -0.98 11.30 -14.98
CA GLY A 49 -1.27 11.33 -16.40
C GLY A 49 -2.23 10.18 -16.68
N GLY A 50 -3.49 10.48 -17.02
CA GLY A 50 -4.25 9.47 -17.77
C GLY A 50 -3.37 9.06 -18.95
N ASP A 51 -3.13 7.76 -19.12
CA ASP A 51 -2.51 7.23 -20.33
C ASP A 51 -3.16 7.96 -21.50
N SER A 52 -2.40 8.81 -22.20
CA SER A 52 -2.80 9.36 -23.48
C SER A 52 -2.68 8.25 -24.53
N ALA A 53 -3.28 7.10 -24.25
CA ALA A 53 -3.83 6.27 -25.31
C ALA A 53 -4.80 7.18 -26.07
N GLY A 54 -4.60 7.29 -27.39
CA GLY A 54 -5.30 8.27 -28.22
C GLY A 54 -6.79 8.31 -27.87
N ARG A 55 -7.30 9.52 -27.59
CA ARG A 55 -8.73 9.76 -27.40
C ARG A 55 -9.48 9.11 -28.56
N ALA A 56 -10.51 8.32 -28.27
CA ALA A 56 -11.33 7.76 -29.33
C ALA A 56 -12.23 8.85 -29.93
N CYS A 57 -12.54 9.87 -29.13
CA CYS A 57 -13.30 11.03 -29.55
C CYS A 57 -12.40 12.18 -30.01
N GLY A 58 -12.91 13.00 -30.95
CA GLY A 58 -12.33 14.31 -31.26
C GLY A 58 -12.50 15.32 -30.12
N ASP A 59 -11.96 16.53 -30.30
CA ASP A 59 -11.92 17.57 -29.25
C ASP A 59 -13.31 18.01 -28.74
N ASP A 60 -14.37 17.81 -29.51
CA ASP A 60 -15.76 18.13 -29.14
C ASP A 60 -16.45 17.02 -28.30
N GLY A 61 -15.75 15.90 -28.06
CA GLY A 61 -16.22 14.76 -27.28
C GLY A 61 -16.35 15.05 -25.78
N ILE A 62 -17.17 14.26 -25.08
CA ILE A 62 -17.31 14.29 -23.63
C ILE A 62 -16.21 13.42 -23.03
N THR A 63 -15.35 14.00 -22.19
CA THR A 63 -14.48 13.20 -21.32
C THR A 63 -15.15 13.01 -19.96
N LEU A 64 -15.52 11.78 -19.64
CA LEU A 64 -16.01 11.37 -18.33
C LEU A 64 -14.84 10.90 -17.45
N THR A 65 -14.52 11.64 -16.40
CA THR A 65 -13.44 11.25 -15.48
C THR A 65 -13.99 10.42 -14.31
N VAL A 66 -13.37 9.27 -14.06
CA VAL A 66 -13.80 8.31 -13.03
C VAL A 66 -12.66 8.10 -12.03
N SER A 67 -12.90 8.36 -10.75
CA SER A 67 -11.99 7.95 -9.67
C SER A 67 -12.44 6.60 -9.10
N ALA A 68 -11.59 5.59 -9.21
CA ALA A 68 -11.88 4.22 -8.80
C ALA A 68 -10.94 3.73 -7.70
N SER A 69 -11.45 2.88 -6.80
CA SER A 69 -10.63 2.15 -5.83
C SER A 69 -9.59 1.25 -6.53
N SER A 70 -8.44 1.10 -5.88
CA SER A 70 -7.26 0.44 -6.44
C SER A 70 -7.48 -1.00 -6.87
N ASP A 71 -8.35 -1.72 -6.18
CA ASP A 71 -8.66 -3.13 -6.40
C ASP A 71 -9.41 -3.43 -7.72
N LYS A 72 -10.06 -2.42 -8.32
CA LYS A 72 -10.79 -2.53 -9.59
C LYS A 72 -10.33 -1.57 -10.68
N ALA A 73 -9.40 -0.65 -10.38
CA ALA A 73 -9.05 0.45 -11.27
C ALA A 73 -8.52 -0.04 -12.63
N GLU A 74 -7.64 -1.06 -12.67
CA GLU A 74 -7.10 -1.58 -13.93
C GLU A 74 -8.15 -2.34 -14.77
N LEU A 75 -9.03 -3.09 -14.12
CA LEU A 75 -10.16 -3.74 -14.79
C LEU A 75 -11.12 -2.70 -15.37
N LEU A 76 -11.46 -1.66 -14.60
CA LEU A 76 -12.29 -0.56 -15.08
C LEU A 76 -11.63 0.23 -16.20
N ARG A 77 -10.29 0.42 -16.21
CA ARG A 77 -9.58 1.00 -17.37
C ARG A 77 -9.75 0.16 -18.62
N THR A 78 -9.68 -1.15 -18.50
CA THR A 78 -9.87 -2.08 -19.62
C THR A 78 -11.29 -1.98 -20.19
N MET A 79 -12.30 -1.98 -19.31
CA MET A 79 -13.71 -1.79 -19.69
C MET A 79 -13.97 -0.39 -20.27
N ALA A 80 -13.40 0.66 -19.67
CA ALA A 80 -13.52 2.04 -20.13
C ALA A 80 -12.91 2.23 -21.52
N LYS A 81 -11.76 1.58 -21.80
CA LYS A 81 -11.15 1.59 -23.12
C LYS A 81 -12.05 0.94 -24.18
N SER A 82 -12.73 -0.16 -23.84
CA SER A 82 -13.69 -0.82 -24.73
C SER A 82 -14.98 -0.03 -24.92
N TYR A 83 -15.36 0.80 -23.95
CA TYR A 83 -16.53 1.67 -24.02
C TYR A 83 -16.25 3.00 -24.77
N SER A 84 -15.05 3.54 -24.64
CA SER A 84 -14.68 4.85 -25.19
C SER A 84 -14.88 4.89 -26.71
N GLY A 85 -15.38 6.02 -27.22
CA GLY A 85 -15.84 6.16 -28.61
C GLY A 85 -17.34 5.93 -28.79
N HIS A 86 -18.07 5.55 -27.72
CA HIS A 86 -19.53 5.40 -27.75
C HIS A 86 -20.25 6.74 -27.86
N GLU A 87 -21.36 6.81 -28.59
CA GLU A 87 -22.18 8.01 -28.67
C GLU A 87 -23.32 7.99 -27.64
N VAL A 88 -23.40 9.04 -26.84
CA VAL A 88 -24.50 9.30 -25.89
C VAL A 88 -25.09 10.65 -26.24
N ASP A 89 -26.39 10.69 -26.52
CA ASP A 89 -27.12 11.90 -26.93
C ASP A 89 -26.43 12.65 -28.11
N GLY A 90 -25.92 11.89 -29.08
CA GLY A 90 -25.25 12.42 -30.28
C GLY A 90 -23.84 12.98 -30.03
N ARG A 91 -23.24 12.70 -28.86
CA ARG A 91 -21.88 13.10 -28.52
C ARG A 91 -21.02 11.88 -28.19
N CYS A 92 -19.85 11.81 -28.81
CA CYS A 92 -18.85 10.79 -28.50
C CYS A 92 -18.35 10.94 -27.05
N VAL A 93 -18.23 9.83 -26.33
CA VAL A 93 -17.78 9.76 -24.93
C VAL A 93 -16.46 8.99 -24.81
N ASP A 94 -15.46 9.60 -24.19
CA ASP A 94 -14.25 8.95 -23.69
C ASP A 94 -14.33 8.83 -22.16
N VAL A 95 -13.99 7.66 -21.62
CA VAL A 95 -13.97 7.41 -20.16
C VAL A 95 -12.53 7.26 -19.68
N VAL A 96 -12.12 8.13 -18.76
CA VAL A 96 -10.77 8.12 -18.17
C VAL A 96 -10.85 7.71 -16.71
N VAL A 97 -10.21 6.60 -16.37
CA VAL A 97 -10.21 6.06 -15.00
C VAL A 97 -8.88 6.32 -14.30
N SER A 98 -8.94 7.00 -13.16
CA SER A 98 -7.82 7.23 -12.24
C SER A 98 -7.98 6.40 -10.97
N SER A 99 -6.92 5.70 -10.58
CA SER A 99 -6.87 4.94 -9.32
C SER A 99 -6.65 5.88 -8.13
N LYS A 100 -7.44 5.74 -7.06
CA LYS A 100 -7.24 6.41 -5.77
C LYS A 100 -7.82 5.56 -4.65
N ALA A 101 -7.13 5.45 -3.51
CA ALA A 101 -7.67 4.75 -2.35
C ALA A 101 -8.99 5.40 -1.91
N SER A 102 -9.95 4.58 -1.43
CA SER A 102 -11.31 5.07 -1.16
C SER A 102 -11.33 6.13 -0.06
N GLY A 103 -10.53 5.95 1.00
CA GLY A 103 -10.41 6.95 2.06
C GLY A 103 -9.69 8.22 1.60
N ASP A 104 -8.66 8.13 0.76
CA ASP A 104 -7.99 9.31 0.18
C ASP A 104 -8.94 10.11 -0.70
N ALA A 105 -9.72 9.43 -1.55
CA ALA A 105 -10.72 10.06 -2.39
C ALA A 105 -11.80 10.73 -1.52
N MET A 106 -12.29 10.07 -0.48
CA MET A 106 -13.26 10.64 0.46
C MET A 106 -12.70 11.89 1.16
N GLN A 107 -11.46 11.85 1.65
CA GLN A 107 -10.81 13.01 2.28
C GLN A 107 -10.63 14.16 1.29
N ALA A 108 -10.29 13.86 0.03
CA ALA A 108 -10.16 14.86 -1.04
C ALA A 108 -11.48 15.52 -1.38
N LEU A 109 -12.54 14.73 -1.48
CA LEU A 109 -13.90 15.23 -1.70
C LEU A 109 -14.38 16.08 -0.52
N ALA A 110 -14.11 15.67 0.72
CA ALA A 110 -14.53 16.39 1.93
C ALA A 110 -13.87 17.76 2.06
N ARG A 111 -12.55 17.85 1.84
CA ARG A 111 -11.81 19.13 1.92
C ARG A 111 -12.02 20.04 0.70
N GLY A 112 -12.55 19.49 -0.38
CA GLY A 112 -12.62 20.13 -1.69
C GLY A 112 -11.46 19.66 -2.57
N TRP A 113 -11.79 19.08 -3.72
CA TRP A 113 -10.83 18.43 -4.61
C TRP A 113 -9.81 19.43 -5.15
N ASN A 114 -8.51 19.18 -4.95
CA ASN A 114 -7.44 20.01 -5.48
C ASN A 114 -6.73 19.25 -6.60
N ALA A 115 -6.91 19.69 -7.86
CA ALA A 115 -6.38 18.95 -9.01
C ALA A 115 -4.86 18.78 -9.01
N ARG A 116 -4.11 19.70 -8.37
CA ARG A 116 -2.64 19.59 -8.26
C ARG A 116 -2.21 18.52 -7.27
N GLN A 117 -2.97 18.32 -6.20
CA GLN A 117 -2.67 17.36 -5.14
C GLN A 117 -3.33 15.99 -5.39
N ASP A 118 -4.55 16.00 -5.92
CA ASP A 118 -5.43 14.84 -5.97
C ASP A 118 -5.52 14.17 -7.33
N GLY A 119 -5.02 14.83 -8.37
CA GLY A 119 -5.17 14.43 -9.76
C GLY A 119 -6.42 15.01 -10.42
N PRO A 120 -6.76 14.57 -11.64
CA PRO A 120 -7.92 15.07 -12.38
C PRO A 120 -9.19 15.05 -11.54
N LYS A 121 -9.98 16.12 -11.60
CA LYS A 121 -11.25 16.20 -10.87
C LYS A 121 -12.21 15.14 -11.44
N PRO A 122 -12.69 14.17 -10.63
CA PRO A 122 -13.58 13.12 -11.11
C PRO A 122 -14.98 13.67 -11.34
N ASP A 123 -15.70 13.15 -12.33
CA ASP A 123 -17.15 13.31 -12.51
C ASP A 123 -17.92 12.18 -11.81
N VAL A 124 -17.28 11.01 -11.69
CA VAL A 124 -17.80 9.83 -11.01
C VAL A 124 -16.77 9.35 -10.00
N TRP A 125 -17.23 9.03 -8.81
CA TRP A 125 -16.44 8.35 -7.80
C TRP A 125 -17.01 6.95 -7.55
N THR A 126 -16.16 5.94 -7.70
CA THR A 126 -16.48 4.56 -7.36
C THR A 126 -15.52 4.04 -6.31
N PRO A 127 -15.77 4.30 -5.00
CA PRO A 127 -15.00 3.68 -3.92
C PRO A 127 -15.25 2.17 -3.88
N ALA A 128 -14.54 1.44 -3.02
CA ALA A 128 -14.77 0.00 -2.84
C ALA A 128 -15.98 -0.30 -1.94
N SER A 129 -16.44 0.67 -1.12
CA SER A 129 -17.61 0.50 -0.24
C SER A 129 -18.47 1.75 -0.14
N ALA A 130 -19.79 1.57 -0.07
CA ALA A 130 -20.77 2.59 0.26
C ALA A 130 -20.53 3.26 1.63
N GLY A 131 -19.83 2.59 2.55
CA GLY A 131 -19.40 3.18 3.83
C GLY A 131 -18.57 4.46 3.65
N TRP A 132 -17.79 4.57 2.57
CA TRP A 132 -17.02 5.78 2.26
C TRP A 132 -17.90 6.94 1.79
N VAL A 133 -18.96 6.65 1.03
CA VAL A 133 -19.93 7.67 0.62
C VAL A 133 -20.71 8.18 1.83
N ALA A 134 -21.05 7.28 2.75
CA ALA A 134 -21.69 7.61 4.02
C ALA A 134 -20.80 8.51 4.89
N LEU A 135 -19.52 8.16 5.04
CA LEU A 135 -18.53 8.98 5.76
C LEU A 135 -18.29 10.34 5.12
N LEU A 136 -18.22 10.41 3.78
CA LEU A 136 -18.10 11.68 3.06
C LEU A 136 -19.24 12.62 3.44
N ARG A 137 -20.48 12.11 3.38
CA ARG A 137 -21.68 12.88 3.69
C ARG A 137 -21.63 13.43 5.11
N HIS A 138 -21.32 12.58 6.08
CA HIS A 138 -21.22 13.01 7.48
C HIS A 138 -20.14 14.07 7.73
N ARG A 139 -18.98 13.95 7.08
CA ARG A 139 -17.86 14.89 7.25
C ARG A 139 -18.14 16.27 6.66
N VAL A 140 -19.01 16.38 5.67
CA VAL A 140 -19.37 17.68 5.07
C VAL A 140 -20.66 18.27 5.64
N GLU A 141 -21.58 17.44 6.15
CA GLU A 141 -22.81 17.87 6.83
C GLU A 141 -22.57 18.79 8.04
N GLY A 142 -21.39 18.69 8.67
CA GLY A 142 -20.97 19.58 9.76
C GLY A 142 -20.45 20.96 9.33
N GLY A 143 -20.43 21.27 8.03
CA GLY A 143 -19.97 22.56 7.50
C GLY A 143 -20.89 23.13 6.41
N ASP A 144 -20.50 24.24 5.79
CA ASP A 144 -21.32 24.94 4.77
C ASP A 144 -21.44 24.20 3.42
N ARG A 145 -20.96 22.95 3.33
CA ARG A 145 -20.86 22.20 2.06
C ARG A 145 -21.74 20.97 2.07
N GLN A 146 -22.56 20.81 1.04
CA GLN A 146 -23.28 19.56 0.80
C GLN A 146 -22.35 18.48 0.24
N SER A 147 -22.70 17.21 0.48
CA SER A 147 -22.00 16.07 -0.13
C SER A 147 -21.98 16.21 -1.65
N PRO A 148 -20.79 16.18 -2.29
CA PRO A 148 -20.73 16.19 -3.74
C PRO A 148 -21.19 14.85 -4.33
N ALA A 149 -21.16 13.75 -3.59
CA ALA A 149 -21.62 12.45 -4.06
C ALA A 149 -23.15 12.31 -3.99
N SER A 150 -23.75 11.84 -5.07
CA SER A 150 -25.16 11.46 -5.15
C SER A 150 -25.55 10.47 -4.03
N ALA A 151 -26.78 10.63 -3.53
CA ALA A 151 -27.37 9.69 -2.57
C ALA A 151 -27.69 8.33 -3.21
N ASP A 152 -28.13 8.33 -4.47
CA ASP A 152 -28.25 7.12 -5.29
C ASP A 152 -26.88 6.79 -5.89
N ASN A 153 -26.36 5.61 -5.55
CA ASN A 153 -24.99 5.20 -5.88
C ASN A 153 -24.91 3.69 -6.18
N PRO A 154 -25.47 3.22 -7.30
CA PRO A 154 -25.71 1.81 -7.54
C PRO A 154 -24.42 0.98 -7.58
N THR A 155 -24.41 -0.21 -6.95
CA THR A 155 -23.30 -1.17 -6.96
C THR A 155 -22.97 -1.68 -8.37
N ILE A 156 -21.68 -1.80 -8.73
CA ILE A 156 -21.26 -2.39 -10.03
C ILE A 156 -20.70 -3.81 -9.90
N ALA A 157 -20.19 -4.17 -8.74
CA ALA A 157 -19.62 -5.49 -8.41
C ALA A 157 -19.54 -5.65 -6.89
N LYS A 158 -19.43 -6.89 -6.40
CA LYS A 158 -19.26 -7.15 -4.96
C LYS A 158 -18.05 -8.06 -4.69
N SER A 159 -17.41 -7.84 -3.55
CA SER A 159 -16.44 -8.78 -2.98
C SER A 159 -16.51 -8.70 -1.46
N PRO A 160 -16.85 -9.80 -0.75
CA PRO A 160 -16.91 -9.78 0.70
C PRO A 160 -15.50 -9.63 1.29
N LEU A 161 -15.39 -8.96 2.44
CA LEU A 161 -14.17 -9.00 3.24
C LEU A 161 -13.97 -10.43 3.77
N VAL A 162 -12.75 -10.93 3.68
CA VAL A 162 -12.31 -12.22 4.24
C VAL A 162 -11.03 -12.04 5.04
N ILE A 163 -10.75 -13.00 5.92
CA ILE A 163 -9.44 -13.16 6.53
C ILE A 163 -8.71 -14.22 5.69
N ALA A 164 -7.84 -13.79 4.78
CA ALA A 164 -7.06 -14.68 3.94
C ALA A 164 -5.93 -15.31 4.76
N MET A 165 -5.82 -16.64 4.74
CA MET A 165 -4.80 -17.37 5.49
C MET A 165 -4.04 -18.33 4.57
N PRO A 166 -2.71 -18.51 4.75
CA PRO A 166 -2.00 -19.62 4.14
C PRO A 166 -2.73 -20.93 4.46
N LYS A 167 -3.01 -21.75 3.44
CA LYS A 167 -3.83 -22.95 3.59
C LYS A 167 -3.38 -23.87 4.73
N PRO A 168 -2.08 -24.15 4.94
CA PRO A 168 -1.64 -24.98 6.07
C PRO A 168 -1.98 -24.39 7.45
N MET A 169 -1.84 -23.07 7.61
CA MET A 169 -2.20 -22.37 8.86
C MET A 169 -3.71 -22.41 9.12
N ALA A 170 -4.53 -22.23 8.08
CA ALA A 170 -5.98 -22.37 8.20
C ALA A 170 -6.38 -23.80 8.62
N GLN A 171 -5.73 -24.81 8.03
CA GLN A 171 -5.96 -26.22 8.38
C GLN A 171 -5.56 -26.55 9.82
N ALA A 172 -4.45 -25.99 10.32
CA ALA A 172 -4.05 -26.13 11.73
C ALA A 172 -5.11 -25.55 12.69
N LEU A 173 -5.85 -24.53 12.26
CA LEU A 173 -7.00 -23.99 13.01
C LEU A 173 -8.30 -24.78 12.84
N GLY A 174 -8.30 -25.84 12.02
CA GLY A 174 -9.44 -26.73 11.79
C GLY A 174 -10.29 -26.41 10.55
N TRP A 175 -9.85 -25.49 9.68
CA TRP A 175 -10.50 -25.25 8.39
C TRP A 175 -10.37 -26.50 7.47
N PRO A 176 -11.38 -26.82 6.64
CA PRO A 176 -12.65 -26.12 6.43
C PRO A 176 -13.78 -26.53 7.39
N SER A 177 -13.57 -27.55 8.23
CA SER A 177 -14.63 -28.11 9.08
C SER A 177 -15.04 -27.19 10.22
N LYS A 178 -14.10 -26.42 10.79
CA LYS A 178 -14.35 -25.42 11.83
C LYS A 178 -14.55 -24.04 11.21
N LYS A 179 -15.60 -23.34 11.65
CA LYS A 179 -15.79 -21.91 11.34
C LYS A 179 -14.82 -21.08 12.19
N ILE A 180 -13.90 -20.39 11.52
CA ILE A 180 -12.91 -19.49 12.14
C ILE A 180 -13.48 -18.06 12.07
N GLY A 181 -13.22 -17.24 13.10
CA GLY A 181 -13.67 -15.85 13.17
C GLY A 181 -12.70 -14.93 13.87
N TRP A 182 -13.14 -13.69 14.11
CA TRP A 182 -12.34 -12.68 14.81
C TRP A 182 -11.98 -13.11 16.23
N SER A 183 -12.84 -13.87 16.92
CA SER A 183 -12.51 -14.38 18.25
C SER A 183 -11.34 -15.37 18.20
N ASP A 184 -11.27 -16.25 17.20
CA ASP A 184 -10.17 -17.21 17.05
C ASP A 184 -8.86 -16.49 16.68
N VAL A 185 -8.96 -15.42 15.88
CA VAL A 185 -7.82 -14.53 15.57
C VAL A 185 -7.29 -13.86 16.84
N LEU A 186 -8.18 -13.32 17.68
CA LEU A 186 -7.79 -12.71 18.96
C LEU A 186 -7.16 -13.75 19.90
N ASP A 187 -7.78 -14.92 20.05
CA ASP A 187 -7.29 -15.99 20.93
C ASP A 187 -5.88 -16.46 20.54
N LEU A 188 -5.55 -16.46 19.25
CA LEU A 188 -4.21 -16.82 18.77
C LEU A 188 -3.24 -15.63 18.79
N ALA A 189 -3.71 -14.40 18.58
CA ALA A 189 -2.93 -13.19 18.72
C ALA A 189 -2.40 -12.99 20.15
N ASP A 190 -3.26 -13.21 21.14
CA ASP A 190 -2.95 -13.02 22.56
C ASP A 190 -2.16 -14.20 23.17
N ASP A 191 -2.10 -15.36 22.49
CA ASP A 191 -1.37 -16.52 23.00
C ASP A 191 0.15 -16.32 22.87
N PRO A 192 0.91 -16.28 23.98
CA PRO A 192 2.36 -16.09 23.93
C PRO A 192 3.09 -17.25 23.23
N LYS A 193 2.46 -18.43 23.13
CA LYS A 193 3.01 -19.58 22.38
C LYS A 193 2.82 -19.44 20.87
N GLY A 194 1.93 -18.56 20.41
CA GLY A 194 1.61 -18.41 19.00
C GLY A 194 1.25 -19.74 18.34
N TRP A 195 1.85 -20.02 17.18
CA TRP A 195 1.62 -21.25 16.43
C TRP A 195 2.13 -22.53 17.11
N ALA A 196 2.99 -22.43 18.14
CA ALA A 196 3.37 -23.60 18.94
C ALA A 196 2.17 -24.21 19.71
N LYS A 197 1.08 -23.46 19.90
CA LYS A 197 -0.21 -23.97 20.41
C LYS A 197 -0.82 -25.05 19.50
N TYR A 198 -0.51 -24.99 18.21
CA TYR A 198 -1.01 -25.87 17.17
C TYR A 198 0.12 -26.75 16.60
N ASP A 199 1.12 -27.07 17.42
CA ASP A 199 2.27 -27.93 17.05
C ASP A 199 3.13 -27.38 15.90
N HIS A 200 3.09 -26.07 15.65
CA HIS A 200 3.86 -25.38 14.61
C HIS A 200 4.74 -24.23 15.17
N PRO A 201 5.70 -24.51 16.07
CA PRO A 201 6.57 -23.48 16.64
C PRO A 201 7.41 -22.74 15.57
N GLU A 202 7.69 -23.39 14.43
CA GLU A 202 8.46 -22.84 13.32
C GLU A 202 7.76 -21.67 12.61
N TRP A 203 6.44 -21.52 12.76
CA TRP A 203 5.70 -20.35 12.23
C TRP A 203 5.72 -19.15 13.19
N GLY A 204 6.20 -19.34 14.42
CA GLY A 204 6.36 -18.29 15.42
C GLY A 204 5.04 -17.72 15.96
N ARG A 205 5.05 -16.43 16.31
CA ARG A 205 3.84 -15.72 16.79
C ARG A 205 2.89 -15.43 15.65
N PHE A 206 1.60 -15.28 15.97
CA PHE A 206 0.60 -14.85 15.03
C PHE A 206 0.85 -13.42 14.54
N ARG A 207 0.66 -13.22 13.23
CA ARG A 207 0.95 -11.99 12.51
C ARG A 207 -0.21 -11.65 11.58
N LEU A 208 -0.93 -10.58 11.89
CA LEU A 208 -2.03 -10.09 11.07
C LEU A 208 -1.57 -8.97 10.14
N GLY A 209 -1.86 -9.13 8.85
CA GLY A 209 -1.80 -8.07 7.84
C GLY A 209 -3.12 -7.35 7.77
N LYS A 210 -3.12 -6.06 8.08
CA LYS A 210 -4.31 -5.21 8.00
C LYS A 210 -3.90 -3.86 7.45
N THR A 211 -4.75 -3.25 6.64
CA THR A 211 -4.52 -1.90 6.12
C THR A 211 -5.06 -0.83 7.06
N ASN A 212 -4.64 0.41 6.86
CA ASN A 212 -5.11 1.53 7.68
C ASN A 212 -6.59 1.87 7.35
N PRO A 213 -7.52 1.85 8.33
CA PRO A 213 -8.94 2.04 8.10
C PRO A 213 -9.33 3.46 7.72
N ASN A 214 -8.42 4.44 7.79
CA ASN A 214 -8.66 5.80 7.30
C ASN A 214 -8.52 5.92 5.78
N PHE A 215 -7.89 4.95 5.13
CA PHE A 215 -7.52 5.00 3.73
C PHE A 215 -8.06 3.79 2.93
N SER A 216 -7.97 2.60 3.52
CA SER A 216 -8.27 1.33 2.84
C SER A 216 -9.59 0.72 3.29
N THR A 217 -10.37 0.22 2.33
CA THR A 217 -11.68 -0.41 2.58
C THR A 217 -11.56 -1.71 3.35
N SER A 218 -10.57 -2.56 3.04
CA SER A 218 -10.38 -3.82 3.78
C SER A 218 -10.07 -3.55 5.26
N GLY A 219 -9.23 -2.57 5.55
CA GLY A 219 -8.90 -2.12 6.91
C GLY A 219 -10.12 -1.53 7.63
N LEU A 220 -10.92 -0.71 6.95
CA LEU A 220 -12.18 -0.18 7.49
C LEU A 220 -13.15 -1.32 7.82
N ASN A 221 -13.45 -2.20 6.85
CA ASN A 221 -14.37 -3.31 7.03
C ASN A 221 -13.86 -4.30 8.10
N ALA A 222 -12.55 -4.53 8.20
CA ALA A 222 -11.94 -5.36 9.24
C ALA A 222 -12.14 -4.74 10.63
N THR A 223 -11.96 -3.42 10.75
CA THR A 223 -12.21 -2.69 11.99
C THR A 223 -13.68 -2.80 12.40
N VAL A 224 -14.60 -2.59 11.46
CA VAL A 224 -16.05 -2.75 11.68
C VAL A 224 -16.37 -4.19 12.10
N GLY A 225 -15.81 -5.18 11.41
CA GLY A 225 -15.96 -6.61 11.73
C GLY A 225 -15.50 -6.96 13.14
N ALA A 226 -14.36 -6.41 13.59
CA ALA A 226 -13.86 -6.61 14.94
C ALA A 226 -14.80 -6.01 16.02
N TYR A 227 -15.39 -4.83 15.78
CA TYR A 227 -16.40 -4.26 16.68
C TYR A 227 -17.69 -5.10 16.73
N PHE A 228 -18.17 -5.60 15.59
CA PHE A 228 -19.31 -6.52 15.54
C PHE A 228 -19.00 -7.83 16.28
N ALA A 229 -17.81 -8.40 16.08
CA ALA A 229 -17.39 -9.60 16.80
C ALA A 229 -17.34 -9.39 18.33
N ALA A 230 -16.85 -8.23 18.77
CA ALA A 230 -16.76 -7.94 20.21
C ALA A 230 -18.13 -7.74 20.88
N THR A 231 -19.10 -7.23 20.13
CA THR A 231 -20.46 -6.94 20.60
C THR A 231 -21.41 -8.13 20.41
N GLY A 232 -21.14 -9.01 19.45
CA GLY A 232 -22.03 -10.09 19.03
C GLY A 232 -23.22 -9.63 18.18
N LEU A 233 -23.22 -8.37 17.75
CA LEU A 233 -24.25 -7.80 16.89
C LEU A 233 -23.98 -8.13 15.41
N SER A 234 -25.02 -8.00 14.58
CA SER A 234 -24.91 -8.06 13.11
C SER A 234 -25.43 -6.80 12.40
N GLY A 235 -25.97 -5.85 13.16
CA GLY A 235 -26.43 -4.53 12.72
C GLY A 235 -26.65 -3.60 13.90
N ASP A 236 -27.10 -2.37 13.62
CA ASP A 236 -27.53 -1.37 14.60
C ASP A 236 -26.51 -1.04 15.71
N LEU A 237 -25.23 -1.14 15.38
CA LEU A 237 -24.14 -0.83 16.32
C LEU A 237 -24.19 0.66 16.68
N THR A 238 -24.10 0.99 17.96
CA THR A 238 -24.19 2.37 18.47
C THR A 238 -22.83 2.92 18.89
N GLU A 239 -22.70 4.24 19.06
CA GLU A 239 -21.48 4.85 19.61
C GLU A 239 -21.15 4.33 21.02
N ARG A 240 -22.17 3.99 21.81
CA ARG A 240 -21.99 3.40 23.15
C ARG A 240 -21.30 2.04 23.05
N ASP A 241 -21.69 1.22 22.08
CA ASP A 241 -21.08 -0.09 21.87
C ASP A 241 -19.60 0.04 21.47
N VAL A 242 -19.27 1.01 20.60
CA VAL A 242 -17.88 1.31 20.18
C VAL A 242 -17.03 1.75 21.37
N THR A 243 -17.59 2.52 22.30
CA THR A 243 -16.85 3.03 23.47
C THR A 243 -16.82 2.08 24.66
N GLY A 244 -17.57 0.98 24.62
CA GLY A 244 -17.61 -0.02 25.67
C GLY A 244 -16.24 -0.66 25.89
N ALA A 245 -15.85 -0.85 27.16
CA ALA A 245 -14.55 -1.41 27.52
C ALA A 245 -14.26 -2.75 26.84
N LYS A 246 -15.22 -3.68 26.86
CA LYS A 246 -15.12 -4.98 26.19
C LYS A 246 -14.81 -4.86 24.69
N ALA A 247 -15.50 -3.96 23.99
CA ALA A 247 -15.30 -3.76 22.56
C ALA A 247 -13.91 -3.17 22.26
N ARG A 248 -13.51 -2.18 23.07
CA ARG A 248 -12.19 -1.55 22.95
C ARG A 248 -11.05 -2.52 23.27
N ASP A 249 -11.19 -3.35 24.29
CA ASP A 249 -10.18 -4.36 24.67
C ASP A 249 -10.04 -5.43 23.60
N PHE A 250 -11.16 -5.92 23.05
CA PHE A 250 -11.16 -6.87 21.93
C PHE A 250 -10.45 -6.29 20.70
N VAL A 251 -10.85 -5.09 20.28
CA VAL A 251 -10.24 -4.42 19.12
C VAL A 251 -8.75 -4.17 19.37
N LYS A 252 -8.37 -3.69 20.56
CA LYS A 252 -6.97 -3.48 20.94
C LYS A 252 -6.14 -4.77 20.86
N GLY A 253 -6.69 -5.90 21.30
CA GLY A 253 -6.03 -7.21 21.20
C GLY A 253 -5.80 -7.61 19.74
N VAL A 254 -6.81 -7.44 18.88
CA VAL A 254 -6.66 -7.67 17.43
C VAL A 254 -5.62 -6.72 16.83
N GLU A 255 -5.65 -5.43 17.14
CA GLU A 255 -4.70 -4.45 16.59
C GLU A 255 -3.25 -4.70 17.05
N ARG A 256 -3.02 -5.28 18.24
CA ARG A 256 -1.67 -5.60 18.73
C ARG A 256 -0.96 -6.67 17.90
N SER A 257 -1.73 -7.56 17.27
CA SER A 257 -1.22 -8.62 16.39
C SER A 257 -0.73 -8.13 15.03
N ILE A 258 -0.96 -6.85 14.74
CA ILE A 258 -0.64 -6.24 13.45
C ILE A 258 0.87 -6.02 13.36
N VAL A 259 1.43 -6.48 12.24
CA VAL A 259 2.87 -6.39 11.96
C VAL A 259 3.26 -4.96 11.58
N HIS A 260 2.48 -4.38 10.67
CA HIS A 260 2.40 -2.97 10.32
C HIS A 260 1.05 -2.76 9.65
N TYR A 261 0.59 -1.51 9.53
CA TYR A 261 -0.52 -1.24 8.63
C TYR A 261 0.00 -1.26 7.20
N GLY A 262 -0.78 -1.74 6.24
CA GLY A 262 -0.48 -1.52 4.82
C GLY A 262 -1.23 -0.30 4.29
N ASP A 263 -0.64 0.42 3.34
CA ASP A 263 -1.38 1.38 2.51
C ASP A 263 -2.42 0.68 1.62
N THR A 264 -2.05 -0.48 1.09
CA THR A 264 -2.90 -1.35 0.28
C THR A 264 -2.74 -2.81 0.69
N THR A 265 -3.77 -3.60 0.45
CA THR A 265 -3.73 -5.06 0.62
C THR A 265 -2.73 -5.72 -0.32
N LEU A 266 -2.51 -5.12 -1.49
CA LEU A 266 -1.60 -5.59 -2.54
C LEU A 266 -0.17 -5.69 -2.02
N THR A 267 0.28 -4.73 -1.19
CA THR A 267 1.63 -4.75 -0.59
C THR A 267 1.87 -6.02 0.22
N PHE A 268 0.90 -6.44 1.04
CA PHE A 268 1.01 -7.69 1.81
C PHE A 268 1.05 -8.92 0.91
N LEU A 269 0.19 -8.98 -0.12
CA LEU A 269 0.10 -10.12 -1.01
C LEU A 269 1.34 -10.25 -1.92
N THR A 270 1.92 -9.14 -2.38
CA THR A 270 3.16 -9.15 -3.15
C THR A 270 4.36 -9.56 -2.29
N ASN A 271 4.44 -9.07 -1.05
CA ASN A 271 5.48 -9.52 -0.12
C ASN A 271 5.32 -11.01 0.22
N LEU A 272 4.08 -11.49 0.40
CA LEU A 272 3.79 -12.89 0.62
C LEU A 272 4.20 -13.76 -0.59
N GLN A 273 3.91 -13.31 -1.83
CA GLN A 273 4.36 -14.01 -3.04
C GLN A 273 5.89 -14.13 -3.07
N ARG A 274 6.61 -13.03 -2.79
CA ARG A 274 8.08 -13.06 -2.71
C ARG A 274 8.60 -14.00 -1.62
N ALA A 275 7.95 -14.03 -0.46
CA ALA A 275 8.28 -14.97 0.60
C ALA A 275 8.00 -16.42 0.16
N ASP A 276 6.92 -16.69 -0.57
CA ASP A 276 6.62 -18.00 -1.13
C ASP A 276 7.65 -18.48 -2.17
N ASP A 277 8.09 -17.57 -3.04
CA ASP A 277 9.17 -17.85 -4.00
C ASP A 277 10.46 -18.27 -3.29
N ALA A 278 10.79 -17.57 -2.20
CA ALA A 278 11.93 -17.84 -1.33
C ALA A 278 11.73 -19.04 -0.37
N GLY A 279 10.54 -19.64 -0.31
CA GLY A 279 10.23 -20.75 0.59
C GLY A 279 10.00 -20.36 2.06
N THR A 280 9.72 -19.08 2.32
CA THR A 280 9.54 -18.48 3.65
C THR A 280 8.13 -17.89 3.89
N ALA A 281 7.14 -18.21 3.04
CA ALA A 281 5.76 -17.71 3.17
C ALA A 281 5.17 -17.85 4.59
N MET A 282 5.40 -19.00 5.22
CA MET A 282 4.85 -19.32 6.54
C MET A 282 5.46 -18.51 7.69
N SER A 283 6.62 -17.86 7.49
CA SER A 283 7.24 -16.99 8.49
C SER A 283 6.96 -15.51 8.25
N TYR A 284 6.38 -15.13 7.10
CA TYR A 284 6.06 -13.74 6.77
C TYR A 284 4.79 -13.28 7.51
N ILE A 285 3.64 -13.90 7.22
CA ILE A 285 2.35 -13.46 7.75
C ILE A 285 1.41 -14.64 7.99
N SER A 286 0.59 -14.56 9.04
CA SER A 286 -0.34 -15.63 9.43
C SER A 286 -1.72 -15.47 8.80
N ALA A 287 -2.15 -14.23 8.62
CA ALA A 287 -3.44 -13.89 8.03
C ALA A 287 -3.41 -12.47 7.46
N VAL A 288 -4.19 -12.18 6.42
CA VAL A 288 -4.35 -10.83 5.86
C VAL A 288 -5.82 -10.53 5.64
N THR A 289 -6.26 -9.33 6.03
CA THR A 289 -7.63 -8.86 5.78
C THR A 289 -7.73 -8.26 4.38
N VAL A 290 -8.48 -8.91 3.50
CA VAL A 290 -8.58 -8.57 2.08
C VAL A 290 -9.98 -8.85 1.55
N GLU A 291 -10.33 -8.28 0.40
CA GLU A 291 -11.48 -8.69 -0.39
C GLU A 291 -11.29 -10.13 -0.92
N GLU A 292 -12.38 -10.91 -0.99
CA GLU A 292 -12.41 -12.29 -1.50
C GLU A 292 -11.70 -12.46 -2.84
N LYS A 293 -11.88 -11.49 -3.76
CA LYS A 293 -11.27 -11.52 -5.08
C LYS A 293 -9.73 -11.47 -5.01
N SER A 294 -9.17 -10.82 -4.00
CA SER A 294 -7.73 -10.74 -3.79
C SER A 294 -7.09 -12.07 -3.35
N VAL A 295 -7.87 -12.97 -2.75
CA VAL A 295 -7.42 -14.35 -2.48
C VAL A 295 -7.23 -15.09 -3.80
N TRP A 296 -8.18 -14.94 -4.72
CA TRP A 296 -8.06 -15.51 -6.06
C TRP A 296 -6.89 -14.91 -6.84
N ASP A 297 -6.76 -13.58 -6.85
CA ASP A 297 -5.66 -12.85 -7.50
C ASP A 297 -4.29 -13.41 -7.06
N TYR A 298 -4.07 -13.56 -5.75
CA TYR A 298 -2.85 -14.17 -5.20
C TYR A 298 -2.67 -15.62 -5.65
N ASN A 299 -3.73 -16.44 -5.58
CA ASN A 299 -3.69 -17.85 -5.98
C ASN A 299 -3.45 -18.06 -7.49
N GLN A 300 -3.66 -17.04 -8.33
CA GLN A 300 -3.26 -17.06 -9.74
C GLN A 300 -1.84 -16.54 -9.98
N GLY A 301 -1.08 -16.20 -8.93
CA GLY A 301 0.22 -15.58 -9.05
C GLY A 301 0.17 -14.08 -9.41
N ASN A 302 -0.98 -13.42 -9.24
CA ASN A 302 -1.18 -12.02 -9.63
C ASN A 302 -1.57 -11.13 -8.44
N PRO A 303 -0.72 -10.98 -7.40
CA PRO A 303 -1.11 -10.31 -6.15
C PRO A 303 -1.47 -8.82 -6.30
N THR A 304 -1.14 -8.19 -7.44
CA THR A 304 -1.53 -6.81 -7.76
C THR A 304 -2.99 -6.72 -8.25
N GLY A 305 -3.55 -7.82 -8.74
CA GLY A 305 -4.86 -7.85 -9.40
C GLY A 305 -4.90 -7.08 -10.72
N ASP A 306 -3.77 -6.67 -11.29
CA ASP A 306 -3.72 -6.03 -12.61
C ASP A 306 -3.97 -7.11 -13.68
N PRO A 307 -5.04 -7.01 -14.50
CA PRO A 307 -5.29 -7.93 -15.59
C PRO A 307 -4.10 -8.12 -16.55
N LYS A 308 -3.24 -7.11 -16.70
CA LYS A 308 -2.10 -7.14 -17.63
C LYS A 308 -0.95 -8.03 -17.15
N THR A 309 -0.84 -8.27 -15.84
CA THR A 309 0.23 -9.09 -15.24
C THR A 309 -0.22 -10.51 -14.92
N LEU A 310 -1.47 -10.84 -15.21
CA LEU A 310 -2.01 -12.18 -14.98
C LEU A 310 -1.30 -13.21 -15.87
N GLY A 311 -0.65 -14.19 -15.26
CA GLY A 311 0.11 -15.23 -15.95
C GLY A 311 1.60 -14.93 -16.11
N ASP A 312 2.07 -13.72 -15.77
CA ASP A 312 3.50 -13.37 -15.80
C ASP A 312 4.29 -14.11 -14.72
N HIS A 313 3.63 -14.48 -13.62
CA HIS A 313 4.21 -15.20 -12.49
C HIS A 313 3.51 -16.54 -12.28
N ALA A 314 4.26 -17.55 -11.83
CA ALA A 314 3.70 -18.85 -11.50
C ALA A 314 2.72 -18.75 -10.30
N LYS A 315 1.82 -19.72 -10.19
CA LYS A 315 0.98 -19.85 -9.00
C LYS A 315 1.83 -20.12 -7.76
N PRO A 316 1.44 -19.60 -6.58
CA PRO A 316 2.20 -19.80 -5.34
C PRO A 316 2.20 -21.28 -4.92
N LYS A 317 3.30 -21.72 -4.30
CA LYS A 317 3.45 -23.05 -3.68
C LYS A 317 2.52 -23.18 -2.47
N VAL A 318 2.38 -22.11 -1.68
CA VAL A 318 1.44 -22.00 -0.56
C VAL A 318 0.25 -21.13 -0.98
N PRO A 319 -0.89 -21.71 -1.35
CA PRO A 319 -2.10 -20.96 -1.67
C PRO A 319 -2.74 -20.37 -0.41
N LEU A 320 -3.50 -19.29 -0.60
CA LEU A 320 -4.38 -18.73 0.42
C LEU A 320 -5.77 -19.37 0.36
N VAL A 321 -6.44 -19.40 1.50
CA VAL A 321 -7.89 -19.68 1.60
C VAL A 321 -8.62 -18.52 2.25
N ALA A 322 -9.84 -18.28 1.82
CA ALA A 322 -10.72 -17.27 2.39
C ALA A 322 -11.40 -17.80 3.65
N ILE A 323 -11.08 -17.22 4.80
CA ILE A 323 -11.88 -17.38 6.02
C ILE A 323 -12.97 -16.32 6.04
N TYR A 324 -14.22 -16.75 5.96
CA TYR A 324 -15.39 -15.91 6.15
C TYR A 324 -15.71 -15.93 7.65
N PRO A 325 -15.51 -14.81 8.39
CA PRO A 325 -15.62 -14.81 9.84
C PRO A 325 -16.97 -15.35 10.32
N LYS A 326 -16.96 -16.22 11.33
CA LYS A 326 -18.19 -16.82 11.89
C LYS A 326 -19.17 -15.79 12.45
N GLU A 327 -18.68 -14.61 12.83
CA GLU A 327 -19.47 -13.46 13.31
C GLU A 327 -20.18 -12.71 12.16
N GLY A 328 -19.78 -12.96 10.90
CA GLY A 328 -20.27 -12.28 9.70
C GLY A 328 -19.25 -11.33 9.08
N THR A 329 -19.56 -10.83 7.88
CA THR A 329 -18.67 -9.90 7.15
C THR A 329 -19.44 -8.83 6.38
N LEU A 330 -18.73 -7.79 5.93
CA LEU A 330 -19.24 -6.74 5.03
C LEU A 330 -18.85 -7.03 3.58
N PHE A 331 -19.64 -6.49 2.65
CA PHE A 331 -19.26 -6.43 1.24
C PHE A 331 -18.55 -5.11 0.93
N SER A 332 -17.43 -5.22 0.21
CA SER A 332 -16.99 -4.15 -0.69
C SER A 332 -17.94 -4.18 -1.91
N ASP A 333 -18.89 -3.25 -1.93
CA ASP A 333 -20.04 -3.20 -2.85
C ASP A 333 -19.89 -2.18 -3.99
N HIS A 334 -18.69 -1.60 -4.15
CA HIS A 334 -18.26 -0.78 -5.27
C HIS A 334 -19.37 0.15 -5.81
N PRO A 335 -19.88 1.08 -5.00
CA PRO A 335 -20.95 1.98 -5.44
C PRO A 335 -20.45 2.86 -6.60
N TYR A 336 -21.36 3.27 -7.47
CA TYR A 336 -21.10 4.20 -8.57
C TYR A 336 -21.76 5.54 -8.25
N ALA A 337 -21.01 6.48 -7.67
CA ALA A 337 -21.53 7.77 -7.23
C ALA A 337 -21.18 8.88 -8.24
N VAL A 338 -22.19 9.42 -8.93
CA VAL A 338 -22.04 10.61 -9.77
C VAL A 338 -21.89 11.84 -8.89
N LEU A 339 -20.95 12.72 -9.23
CA LEU A 339 -20.61 13.91 -8.44
C LEU A 339 -21.42 15.14 -8.91
N SER A 340 -21.80 16.00 -7.97
CA SER A 340 -22.78 17.06 -8.15
C SER A 340 -22.41 18.11 -9.20
N TRP A 341 -21.10 18.30 -9.43
CA TRP A 341 -20.57 19.22 -10.44
C TRP A 341 -20.53 18.64 -11.86
N ALA A 342 -20.87 17.36 -12.05
CA ALA A 342 -21.04 16.82 -13.40
C ALA A 342 -22.20 17.58 -14.09
N ASP A 343 -21.93 18.14 -15.26
CA ASP A 343 -22.96 18.77 -16.08
C ASP A 343 -23.95 17.74 -16.65
N ALA A 344 -24.98 18.21 -17.35
CA ALA A 344 -26.03 17.34 -17.89
C ALA A 344 -25.49 16.28 -18.86
N ALA A 345 -24.54 16.66 -19.71
CA ALA A 345 -23.96 15.75 -20.70
C ALA A 345 -23.10 14.67 -20.03
N LYS A 346 -22.32 15.04 -19.01
CA LYS A 346 -21.55 14.10 -18.19
C LYS A 346 -22.43 13.19 -17.35
N LYS A 347 -23.56 13.68 -16.84
CA LYS A 347 -24.56 12.84 -16.13
C LYS A 347 -25.18 11.80 -17.05
N ALA A 348 -25.53 12.17 -18.29
CA ALA A 348 -26.02 11.23 -19.29
C ALA A 348 -24.95 10.17 -19.63
N ALA A 349 -23.71 10.59 -19.90
CA ALA A 349 -22.59 9.70 -20.13
C ALA A 349 -22.31 8.75 -18.94
N ALA A 350 -22.40 9.26 -17.70
CA ALA A 350 -22.23 8.46 -16.50
C ALA A 350 -23.34 7.41 -16.32
N ALA A 351 -24.59 7.77 -16.61
CA ALA A 351 -25.72 6.85 -16.55
C ALA A 351 -25.60 5.73 -17.60
N ASP A 352 -25.18 6.07 -18.82
CA ASP A 352 -24.95 5.09 -19.88
C ASP A 352 -23.76 4.18 -19.57
N PHE A 353 -22.64 4.73 -19.07
CA PHE A 353 -21.51 3.91 -18.64
C PHE A 353 -21.86 2.97 -17.47
N LEU A 354 -22.69 3.41 -16.51
CA LEU A 354 -23.20 2.53 -15.46
C LEU A 354 -24.06 1.39 -16.03
N LYS A 355 -24.91 1.68 -17.01
CA LYS A 355 -25.70 0.66 -17.72
C LYS A 355 -24.78 -0.35 -18.43
N TYR A 356 -23.73 0.13 -19.09
CA TYR A 356 -22.69 -0.71 -19.70
C TYR A 356 -22.03 -1.62 -18.65
N LEU A 357 -21.56 -1.08 -17.52
CA LEU A 357 -20.89 -1.87 -16.47
C LEU A 357 -21.77 -2.97 -15.87
N ARG A 358 -23.09 -2.75 -15.83
CA ARG A 358 -24.09 -3.71 -15.32
C ARG A 358 -24.64 -4.66 -16.39
N ALA A 359 -24.31 -4.47 -17.66
CA ALA A 359 -24.73 -5.38 -18.72
C ALA A 359 -24.08 -6.75 -18.57
N SER A 360 -24.75 -7.79 -19.11
CA SER A 360 -24.37 -9.19 -18.93
C SER A 360 -22.90 -9.46 -19.31
N ASP A 361 -22.40 -8.87 -20.39
CA ASP A 361 -21.04 -9.13 -20.85
C ASP A 361 -19.99 -8.49 -19.93
N GLN A 362 -20.23 -7.28 -19.43
CA GLN A 362 -19.36 -6.62 -18.46
C GLN A 362 -19.40 -7.31 -17.09
N GLN A 363 -20.54 -7.86 -16.69
CA GLN A 363 -20.62 -8.70 -15.49
C GLN A 363 -19.84 -10.02 -15.66
N LYS A 364 -19.74 -10.57 -16.89
CA LYS A 364 -18.82 -11.69 -17.18
C LYS A 364 -17.36 -11.25 -17.10
N GLU A 365 -17.02 -10.03 -17.52
CA GLU A 365 -15.66 -9.50 -17.33
C GLU A 365 -15.31 -9.37 -15.84
N PHE A 366 -16.21 -8.85 -14.99
CA PHE A 366 -16.02 -8.88 -13.53
C PHE A 366 -15.85 -10.32 -13.00
N ALA A 367 -16.67 -11.25 -13.49
CA ALA A 367 -16.62 -12.66 -13.10
C ALA A 367 -15.26 -13.32 -13.38
N LYS A 368 -14.57 -12.96 -14.47
CA LYS A 368 -13.23 -13.48 -14.81
C LYS A 368 -12.16 -13.17 -13.76
N TYR A 369 -12.37 -12.13 -12.95
CA TYR A 369 -11.45 -11.69 -11.90
C TYR A 369 -12.04 -11.89 -10.50
N ALA A 370 -12.87 -12.94 -10.34
CA ALA A 370 -13.46 -13.36 -9.07
C ALA A 370 -14.25 -12.27 -8.32
N PHE A 371 -14.75 -11.25 -9.03
CA PHE A 371 -15.81 -10.42 -8.48
C PHE A 371 -17.13 -11.19 -8.50
N ARG A 372 -17.94 -10.96 -7.48
CA ARG A 372 -19.37 -11.29 -7.51
C ARG A 372 -20.09 -10.23 -8.32
N SER A 373 -21.20 -10.61 -8.95
CA SER A 373 -22.04 -9.67 -9.70
C SER A 373 -22.59 -8.55 -8.81
N PHE A 374 -23.14 -7.51 -9.41
CA PHE A 374 -23.70 -6.38 -8.66
C PHE A 374 -24.83 -6.78 -7.68
N ASP A 375 -25.54 -7.88 -7.94
CA ASP A 375 -26.56 -8.47 -7.06
C ASP A 375 -25.97 -9.46 -6.03
N GLY A 376 -24.66 -9.71 -6.06
CA GLY A 376 -23.93 -10.52 -5.07
C GLY A 376 -23.86 -12.01 -5.39
N LYS A 377 -24.27 -12.44 -6.58
CA LYS A 377 -24.18 -13.85 -6.97
C LYS A 377 -22.72 -14.26 -7.19
N PRO A 378 -22.32 -15.45 -6.69
CA PRO A 378 -21.00 -15.99 -6.96
C PRO A 378 -20.83 -16.28 -8.46
N THR A 379 -19.59 -16.19 -8.92
CA THR A 379 -19.21 -16.38 -10.32
C THR A 379 -18.30 -17.60 -10.47
N GLY A 380 -17.92 -17.95 -11.70
CA GLY A 380 -17.24 -19.22 -12.02
C GLY A 380 -15.91 -19.47 -11.29
N HIS A 381 -15.26 -18.42 -10.77
CA HIS A 381 -14.01 -18.52 -10.02
C HIS A 381 -14.19 -18.54 -8.50
N ILE A 382 -15.41 -18.39 -7.98
CA ILE A 382 -15.71 -18.53 -6.55
C ILE A 382 -15.90 -20.02 -6.24
N THR A 383 -14.78 -20.74 -6.14
CA THR A 383 -14.78 -22.21 -5.95
C THR A 383 -13.86 -22.65 -4.80
N ALA A 384 -14.18 -23.82 -4.23
CA ALA A 384 -13.33 -24.42 -3.19
C ALA A 384 -11.91 -24.76 -3.69
N ALA A 385 -11.76 -25.03 -5.00
CA ALA A 385 -10.45 -25.28 -5.61
C ALA A 385 -9.55 -24.03 -5.59
N ASP A 386 -10.15 -22.85 -5.69
CA ASP A 386 -9.47 -21.55 -5.60
C ASP A 386 -9.37 -21.02 -4.16
N GLY A 387 -9.74 -21.82 -3.16
CA GLY A 387 -9.72 -21.43 -1.75
C GLY A 387 -10.90 -20.55 -1.33
N LEU A 388 -11.97 -20.49 -2.14
CA LEU A 388 -13.17 -19.66 -1.92
C LEU A 388 -14.41 -20.53 -1.67
N ASP A 389 -15.49 -19.94 -1.13
CA ASP A 389 -16.76 -20.64 -0.94
C ASP A 389 -17.96 -19.86 -1.53
N PRO A 390 -18.62 -20.38 -2.58
CA PRO A 390 -19.74 -19.69 -3.22
C PRO A 390 -20.96 -19.56 -2.30
N LYS A 391 -21.07 -20.40 -1.24
CA LYS A 391 -22.16 -20.35 -0.26
C LYS A 391 -21.91 -19.33 0.86
N GLN A 392 -20.72 -18.72 0.91
CA GLN A 392 -20.35 -17.72 1.89
C GLN A 392 -20.43 -16.30 1.28
N PRO A 393 -20.50 -15.24 2.12
CA PRO A 393 -20.69 -15.29 3.57
C PRO A 393 -22.12 -15.70 3.96
N ALA A 394 -22.24 -16.56 4.97
CA ALA A 394 -23.54 -16.98 5.50
C ALA A 394 -24.25 -15.86 6.29
N THR A 395 -23.48 -14.96 6.90
CA THR A 395 -23.98 -13.81 7.67
C THR A 395 -23.35 -12.53 7.11
N THR A 396 -24.20 -11.58 6.73
CA THR A 396 -23.77 -10.24 6.29
C THR A 396 -23.99 -9.25 7.41
N LEU A 397 -22.98 -8.44 7.71
CA LEU A 397 -23.04 -7.35 8.67
C LEU A 397 -23.63 -6.11 8.00
N SER A 398 -24.48 -5.39 8.72
CA SER A 398 -25.02 -4.12 8.25
C SER A 398 -23.93 -3.04 8.32
N THR A 399 -23.84 -2.20 7.29
CA THR A 399 -22.96 -1.02 7.32
C THR A 399 -23.38 -0.10 8.46
N PRO A 400 -22.50 0.22 9.45
CA PRO A 400 -22.85 1.12 10.54
C PRO A 400 -23.21 2.52 10.04
N THR A 401 -23.94 3.27 10.86
CA THR A 401 -24.28 4.67 10.54
C THR A 401 -23.02 5.52 10.43
N PRO A 402 -23.05 6.64 9.68
CA PRO A 402 -21.87 7.48 9.49
C PRO A 402 -21.22 7.97 10.81
N GLN A 403 -22.04 8.33 11.81
CA GLN A 403 -21.60 8.77 13.12
C GLN A 403 -20.84 7.65 13.85
N VAL A 404 -21.36 6.43 13.76
CA VAL A 404 -20.76 5.24 14.39
C VAL A 404 -19.46 4.87 13.68
N LEU A 405 -19.41 4.95 12.34
CA LEU A 405 -18.18 4.75 11.56
C LEU A 405 -17.09 5.78 11.94
N ASP A 406 -17.43 7.07 12.05
CA ASP A 406 -16.48 8.10 12.48
C ASP A 406 -15.98 7.84 13.91
N ARG A 407 -16.89 7.44 14.82
CA ARG A 407 -16.54 7.06 16.19
C ARG A 407 -15.62 5.85 16.23
N MET A 408 -15.85 4.83 15.40
CA MET A 408 -14.99 3.65 15.27
C MET A 408 -13.58 4.04 14.82
N LEU A 409 -13.44 4.92 13.83
CA LEU A 409 -12.14 5.39 13.33
C LEU A 409 -11.37 6.17 14.40
N ARG A 410 -12.04 7.04 15.15
CA ARG A 410 -11.43 7.76 16.29
C ARG A 410 -11.01 6.80 17.40
N SER A 411 -11.87 5.86 17.76
CA SER A 411 -11.56 4.84 18.76
C SER A 411 -10.38 3.97 18.31
N TRP A 412 -10.34 3.55 17.03
CA TRP A 412 -9.21 2.82 16.46
C TRP A 412 -7.89 3.59 16.58
N ALA A 413 -7.87 4.91 16.34
CA ALA A 413 -6.65 5.72 16.47
C ALA A 413 -6.06 5.72 17.89
N GLU A 414 -6.86 5.43 18.92
CA GLU A 414 -6.41 5.27 20.31
C GLU A 414 -5.95 3.83 20.63
N LEU A 415 -6.51 2.84 19.93
CA LEU A 415 -6.35 1.42 20.22
C LEU A 415 -5.31 0.73 19.34
N ARG A 416 -4.96 1.35 18.20
CA ARG A 416 -3.98 0.81 17.26
C ARG A 416 -2.63 0.60 17.94
N LYS A 417 -1.87 -0.39 17.45
CA LYS A 417 -0.48 -0.60 17.84
C LYS A 417 0.31 0.71 17.62
N PRO A 418 0.95 1.30 18.63
CA PRO A 418 1.74 2.52 18.48
C PRO A 418 2.96 2.28 17.59
N ALA A 419 3.59 3.34 17.09
CA ALA A 419 4.78 3.24 16.25
C ALA A 419 5.98 4.00 16.81
N ASN A 420 7.17 3.42 16.65
CA ASN A 420 8.49 4.02 16.82
C ASN A 420 9.05 4.32 15.43
N VAL A 421 8.99 5.58 15.00
CA VAL A 421 9.35 5.99 13.63
C VAL A 421 10.51 6.97 13.64
N LEU A 422 11.56 6.67 12.88
CA LEU A 422 12.63 7.62 12.57
C LEU A 422 12.47 8.13 11.14
N MET A 423 12.18 9.42 10.99
CA MET A 423 12.18 10.09 9.68
C MET A 423 13.61 10.52 9.33
N VAL A 424 14.10 10.11 8.17
CA VAL A 424 15.44 10.44 7.67
C VAL A 424 15.27 11.18 6.34
N MET A 425 15.65 12.45 6.32
CA MET A 425 15.49 13.32 5.15
C MET A 425 16.83 13.68 4.52
N ASP A 426 16.99 13.34 3.24
CA ASP A 426 18.10 13.80 2.42
C ASP A 426 18.06 15.32 2.25
N VAL A 427 19.20 15.95 2.49
CA VAL A 427 19.42 17.38 2.25
C VAL A 427 20.62 17.61 1.33
N SER A 428 21.05 16.62 0.55
CA SER A 428 22.13 16.76 -0.43
C SER A 428 21.89 17.92 -1.40
N GLY A 429 22.96 18.39 -2.06
CA GLY A 429 22.86 19.51 -3.00
C GLY A 429 21.84 19.31 -4.12
N SER A 430 21.61 18.06 -4.56
CA SER A 430 20.60 17.71 -5.58
C SER A 430 19.18 18.02 -5.14
N MET A 431 18.90 17.94 -3.82
CA MET A 431 17.62 18.34 -3.25
C MET A 431 17.36 19.86 -3.37
N GLY A 432 18.38 20.65 -3.68
CA GLY A 432 18.23 22.08 -4.01
C GLY A 432 17.78 22.36 -5.43
N ALA A 433 17.64 21.35 -6.30
CA ALA A 433 17.22 21.55 -7.68
C ALA A 433 15.75 21.99 -7.79
N ASP A 434 15.48 22.90 -8.72
CA ASP A 434 14.14 23.41 -9.01
C ASP A 434 13.24 22.35 -9.64
N VAL A 435 11.96 22.34 -9.23
CA VAL A 435 10.93 21.51 -9.84
C VAL A 435 10.09 22.37 -10.80
N SER A 436 10.25 22.10 -12.10
CA SER A 436 9.58 22.80 -13.20
C SER A 436 8.08 22.99 -12.97
N GLY A 437 7.60 24.22 -13.16
CA GLY A 437 6.18 24.58 -13.02
C GLY A 437 5.68 24.78 -11.58
N THR A 438 6.54 24.63 -10.57
CA THR A 438 6.15 24.79 -9.15
C THR A 438 6.75 26.03 -8.47
N GLY A 439 7.90 26.52 -8.96
CA GLY A 439 8.66 27.61 -8.32
C GLY A 439 9.25 27.22 -6.96
N LYS A 440 9.44 25.91 -6.72
CA LYS A 440 9.95 25.33 -5.48
C LYS A 440 11.07 24.34 -5.78
N THR A 441 11.98 24.15 -4.84
CA THR A 441 13.00 23.10 -4.92
C THR A 441 12.41 21.72 -4.58
N LYS A 442 13.14 20.65 -4.93
CA LYS A 442 12.87 19.28 -4.47
C LYS A 442 12.71 19.24 -2.93
N LEU A 443 13.64 19.85 -2.19
CA LEU A 443 13.58 19.88 -0.72
C LEU A 443 12.36 20.63 -0.19
N ASP A 444 11.94 21.73 -0.82
CA ASP A 444 10.76 22.48 -0.39
C ASP A 444 9.47 21.65 -0.48
N LEU A 445 9.32 20.87 -1.55
CA LEU A 445 8.19 19.96 -1.73
C LEU A 445 8.25 18.80 -0.73
N ALA A 446 9.44 18.22 -0.51
CA ALA A 446 9.65 17.18 0.50
C ALA A 446 9.32 17.67 1.93
N LYS A 447 9.75 18.89 2.29
CA LYS A 447 9.42 19.54 3.57
C LYS A 447 7.91 19.74 3.71
N GLN A 448 7.25 20.21 2.66
CA GLN A 448 5.80 20.38 2.65
C GLN A 448 5.09 19.05 2.89
N ALA A 449 5.47 18.00 2.18
CA ALA A 449 4.89 16.66 2.32
C ALA A 449 5.11 16.05 3.71
N ALA A 450 6.34 16.12 4.22
CA ALA A 450 6.65 15.66 5.57
C ALA A 450 5.82 16.40 6.63
N VAL A 451 5.67 17.73 6.52
CA VAL A 451 4.83 18.53 7.43
C VAL A 451 3.34 18.15 7.32
N ASN A 452 2.84 17.94 6.10
CA ASN A 452 1.46 17.54 5.85
C ASN A 452 1.13 16.14 6.41
N ALA A 453 2.13 15.27 6.52
CA ALA A 453 1.98 13.92 7.05
C ALA A 453 2.04 13.84 8.59
N LEU A 454 2.64 14.82 9.28
CA LEU A 454 2.76 14.81 10.76
C LEU A 454 1.45 14.56 11.54
N PRO A 455 0.28 15.10 11.11
CA PRO A 455 -0.99 14.82 11.79
C PRO A 455 -1.46 13.36 11.73
N GLN A 456 -0.87 12.52 10.86
CA GLN A 456 -1.22 11.11 10.74
C GLN A 456 -0.62 10.26 11.87
N PHE A 457 0.47 10.72 12.50
CA PHE A 457 1.01 10.09 13.70
C PHE A 457 0.06 10.27 14.87
N GLY A 458 -0.20 9.16 15.55
CA GLY A 458 -1.04 9.09 16.73
C GLY A 458 -0.39 9.72 17.95
N PRO A 459 -1.18 9.96 19.01
CA PRO A 459 -0.69 10.58 20.25
C PRO A 459 0.27 9.67 21.05
N ASN A 460 0.25 8.36 20.79
CA ASN A 460 1.09 7.35 21.44
C ASN A 460 2.33 6.98 20.61
N ASP A 461 2.48 7.53 19.41
CA ASP A 461 3.65 7.28 18.58
C ASP A 461 4.89 8.01 19.14
N ARG A 462 6.05 7.41 18.88
CA ARG A 462 7.36 7.99 19.13
C ARG A 462 8.01 8.31 17.80
N VAL A 463 8.32 9.58 17.56
CA VAL A 463 8.81 10.05 16.27
C VAL A 463 10.13 10.81 16.47
N GLY A 464 11.16 10.40 15.73
CA GLY A 464 12.45 11.10 15.60
C GLY A 464 12.62 11.69 14.20
N LEU A 465 13.57 12.63 14.08
CA LEU A 465 13.93 13.26 12.80
C LEU A 465 15.44 13.41 12.68
N TRP A 466 15.99 12.85 11.62
CA TRP A 466 17.35 13.04 11.16
C TRP A 466 17.36 13.75 9.81
N MET A 467 18.39 14.57 9.59
CA MET A 467 18.80 15.00 8.26
C MET A 467 20.09 14.27 7.88
N PHE A 468 20.32 14.05 6.59
CA PHE A 468 21.55 13.42 6.14
C PHE A 468 22.09 14.02 4.83
N SER A 469 23.42 14.00 4.73
CA SER A 469 24.29 14.46 3.64
C SER A 469 25.74 14.18 4.06
N LEU A 470 26.75 14.35 3.22
CA LEU A 470 28.14 14.08 3.64
C LEU A 470 28.55 14.91 4.88
N LYS A 471 29.17 14.26 5.87
CA LYS A 471 29.86 14.90 7.02
C LYS A 471 29.03 15.95 7.80
N GLN A 472 27.81 15.59 8.21
CA GLN A 472 26.92 16.48 8.98
C GLN A 472 27.29 16.61 10.46
N ASP A 473 28.01 15.63 11.02
CA ASP A 473 28.49 15.64 12.40
C ASP A 473 29.83 14.90 12.51
N GLY A 474 30.93 15.63 12.31
CA GLY A 474 32.26 15.05 12.20
C GLY A 474 32.37 14.18 10.93
N GLU A 475 32.69 12.90 11.11
CA GLU A 475 32.73 11.93 10.01
C GLU A 475 31.37 11.26 9.73
N LYS A 476 30.31 11.60 10.48
CA LYS A 476 28.98 11.04 10.24
C LYS A 476 28.28 11.78 9.12
N ASP A 477 27.62 11.03 8.24
CA ASP A 477 26.79 11.56 7.16
C ASP A 477 25.36 11.94 7.57
N TYR A 478 25.08 11.99 8.86
CA TYR A 478 23.76 12.34 9.37
C TYR A 478 23.85 13.16 10.64
N ARG A 479 22.76 13.87 10.93
CA ARG A 479 22.60 14.62 12.17
C ARG A 479 21.20 14.44 12.73
N GLU A 480 21.14 14.13 14.02
CA GLU A 480 19.88 14.09 14.75
C GLU A 480 19.37 15.52 15.04
N LEU A 481 18.12 15.79 14.63
CA LEU A 481 17.45 17.07 14.85
C LEU A 481 16.40 16.98 15.96
N VAL A 482 15.72 15.83 16.02
CA VAL A 482 14.74 15.49 17.05
C VAL A 482 15.01 14.04 17.47
N PRO A 483 15.39 13.79 18.73
CA PRO A 483 15.54 12.44 19.26
C PRO A 483 14.21 11.67 19.20
N MET A 484 14.28 10.35 19.03
CA MET A 484 13.09 9.49 19.07
C MET A 484 12.40 9.59 20.44
N GLY A 485 11.23 10.21 20.45
CA GLY A 485 10.46 10.43 21.67
C GLY A 485 8.99 10.67 21.35
N ARG A 486 8.20 10.93 22.39
CA ARG A 486 6.76 11.19 22.25
C ARG A 486 6.50 12.22 21.14
N ASN A 487 5.57 11.92 20.23
CA ASN A 487 5.29 12.75 19.07
C ASN A 487 5.09 14.23 19.45
N ASN A 488 6.00 15.09 18.95
CA ASN A 488 5.94 16.54 19.13
C ASN A 488 5.90 17.21 17.76
N GLN A 489 4.69 17.31 17.21
CA GLN A 489 4.46 17.82 15.86
C GLN A 489 5.00 19.24 15.66
N SER A 490 4.88 20.12 16.65
CA SER A 490 5.39 21.49 16.57
C SER A 490 6.91 21.54 16.42
N ARG A 491 7.64 20.73 17.21
CA ARG A 491 9.11 20.63 17.13
C ARG A 491 9.54 20.00 15.82
N LEU A 492 8.90 18.92 15.39
CA LEU A 492 9.17 18.26 14.10
C LEU A 492 8.96 19.22 12.94
N LYS A 493 7.81 19.90 12.89
CA LYS A 493 7.49 20.91 11.86
C LYS A 493 8.54 22.01 11.79
N SER A 494 8.92 22.58 12.93
CA SER A 494 9.94 23.63 12.99
C SER A 494 11.30 23.15 12.45
N ARG A 495 11.73 21.93 12.82
CA ARG A 495 12.99 21.36 12.35
C ARG A 495 12.95 21.01 10.86
N ILE A 496 11.87 20.42 10.36
CA ILE A 496 11.68 20.15 8.93
C ILE A 496 11.73 21.45 8.13
N GLN A 497 11.03 22.50 8.56
CA GLN A 497 11.01 23.79 7.89
C GLN A 497 12.39 24.48 7.83
N GLY A 498 13.28 24.17 8.78
CA GLY A 498 14.64 24.69 8.83
C GLY A 498 15.68 23.93 7.98
N LEU A 499 15.30 22.84 7.30
CA LEU A 499 16.23 22.09 6.44
C LEU A 499 16.64 22.93 5.23
N ILE A 500 17.93 22.87 4.89
CA ILE A 500 18.57 23.58 3.77
C ILE A 500 19.47 22.59 3.02
N PRO A 501 19.49 22.60 1.68
CA PRO A 501 20.35 21.71 0.90
C PRO A 501 21.84 22.01 1.11
N SER A 502 22.66 20.98 1.25
CA SER A 502 24.12 21.06 1.36
C SER A 502 24.78 19.70 1.13
N GLY A 503 26.05 19.68 0.70
CA GLY A 503 26.89 18.47 0.61
C GLY A 503 26.44 17.45 -0.45
N GLY A 504 27.02 16.24 -0.37
CA GLY A 504 26.67 15.09 -1.20
C GLY A 504 25.84 14.04 -0.45
N THR A 505 25.59 12.90 -1.07
CA THR A 505 24.65 11.90 -0.55
C THR A 505 25.36 10.73 0.16
N GLY A 506 25.41 10.77 1.50
CA GLY A 506 25.96 9.69 2.35
C GLY A 506 24.91 8.63 2.73
N LEU A 507 24.45 7.87 1.74
CA LEU A 507 23.25 7.02 1.82
C LEU A 507 23.47 5.77 2.69
N TYR A 508 24.49 4.97 2.41
CA TYR A 508 24.60 3.62 2.96
C TYR A 508 24.90 3.62 4.47
N ASP A 509 25.82 4.47 4.92
CA ASP A 509 26.14 4.62 6.34
C ASP A 509 24.98 5.19 7.14
N THR A 510 24.25 6.15 6.56
CA THR A 510 23.03 6.69 7.18
C THR A 510 21.93 5.64 7.26
N ALA A 511 21.75 4.83 6.23
CA ALA A 511 20.76 3.74 6.24
C ALA A 511 21.07 2.76 7.37
N LEU A 512 22.33 2.32 7.51
CA LEU A 512 22.73 1.44 8.60
C LEU A 512 22.54 2.09 9.98
N ALA A 513 22.98 3.33 10.15
CA ALA A 513 22.90 4.03 11.43
C ALA A 513 21.45 4.29 11.88
N SER A 514 20.57 4.67 10.94
CA SER A 514 19.15 4.91 11.23
C SER A 514 18.42 3.61 11.57
N TYR A 515 18.74 2.50 10.90
CA TYR A 515 18.26 1.17 11.27
C TYR A 515 18.67 0.82 12.71
N GLN A 516 19.95 0.98 13.04
CA GLN A 516 20.48 0.71 14.38
C GLN A 516 19.90 1.63 15.48
N GLU A 517 19.55 2.87 15.14
CA GLU A 517 18.88 3.80 16.08
C GLU A 517 17.49 3.30 16.46
N VAL A 518 16.69 2.90 15.46
CA VAL A 518 15.35 2.35 15.70
C VAL A 518 15.44 1.01 16.42
N LEU A 519 16.41 0.16 16.05
CA LEU A 519 16.72 -1.11 16.70
C LEU A 519 16.97 -0.92 18.21
N ARG A 520 17.75 0.10 18.60
CA ARG A 520 18.00 0.43 20.01
C ARG A 520 16.74 0.87 20.78
N HIS A 521 15.74 1.36 20.08
CA HIS A 521 14.49 1.87 20.66
C HIS A 521 13.30 0.93 20.45
N GLN A 522 13.53 -0.27 19.93
CA GLN A 522 12.46 -1.15 19.51
C GLN A 522 11.63 -1.70 20.66
N SER A 523 10.39 -2.07 20.34
CA SER A 523 9.45 -2.70 21.26
C SER A 523 8.52 -3.62 20.49
N GLY A 524 8.27 -4.82 21.01
CA GLY A 524 7.29 -5.75 20.45
C GLY A 524 5.85 -5.25 20.53
N ASP A 525 5.59 -4.29 21.42
CA ASP A 525 4.31 -3.59 21.56
C ASP A 525 4.16 -2.41 20.58
N ALA A 526 5.16 -2.12 19.75
CA ALA A 526 5.14 -1.05 18.76
C ALA A 526 5.54 -1.52 17.35
N ILE A 527 5.14 -0.77 16.33
CA ILE A 527 5.68 -0.89 14.98
C ILE A 527 7.00 -0.13 14.95
N ASN A 528 8.11 -0.75 14.56
CA ASN A 528 9.43 -0.12 14.55
C ASN A 528 9.85 0.16 13.11
N ALA A 529 10.08 1.42 12.75
CA ALA A 529 10.32 1.80 11.36
C ALA A 529 11.26 2.98 11.13
N VAL A 530 11.97 2.92 10.01
CA VAL A 530 12.70 4.03 9.40
C VAL A 530 11.94 4.46 8.15
N VAL A 531 11.70 5.76 7.98
CA VAL A 531 11.20 6.37 6.74
C VAL A 531 12.35 7.15 6.12
N PHE A 532 12.89 6.65 5.02
CA PHE A 532 14.14 7.13 4.41
C PHE A 532 13.86 7.78 3.05
N LEU A 533 13.95 9.10 2.96
CA LEU A 533 13.74 9.86 1.72
C LEU A 533 15.07 10.28 1.12
N THR A 534 15.32 9.99 -0.16
CA THR A 534 16.50 10.47 -0.90
C THR A 534 16.23 10.67 -2.39
N ASP A 535 16.92 11.64 -3.00
CA ASP A 535 16.87 11.90 -4.44
C ASP A 535 18.11 11.46 -5.21
N GLY A 536 19.10 10.88 -4.52
CA GLY A 536 20.43 10.62 -5.05
C GLY A 536 20.90 9.18 -4.89
N LYS A 537 22.03 8.90 -5.54
CA LYS A 537 22.83 7.69 -5.31
C LYS A 537 23.78 7.92 -4.15
N ASN A 538 24.32 6.85 -3.58
CA ASN A 538 25.41 7.00 -2.62
C ASN A 538 26.63 7.65 -3.29
N GLU A 539 27.13 8.74 -2.72
CA GLU A 539 28.28 9.52 -3.18
C GLU A 539 29.46 9.47 -2.18
N ASP A 540 29.28 8.80 -1.05
CA ASP A 540 30.38 8.61 -0.09
C ASP A 540 31.27 7.42 -0.48
N ASN A 541 32.49 7.72 -0.93
CA ASN A 541 33.49 6.70 -1.26
C ASN A 541 34.09 6.00 -0.03
N ASN A 542 33.88 6.54 1.18
CA ASN A 542 34.37 5.93 2.43
C ASN A 542 33.28 5.13 3.18
N SER A 543 32.05 5.13 2.68
CA SER A 543 30.92 4.42 3.27
C SER A 543 30.99 2.90 3.06
N ILE A 544 30.19 2.18 3.83
CA ILE A 544 29.91 0.76 3.62
C ILE A 544 29.36 0.51 2.21
N SER A 545 29.70 -0.64 1.60
CA SER A 545 29.12 -1.04 0.32
C SER A 545 27.67 -1.51 0.48
N LEU A 546 26.88 -1.48 -0.61
CA LEU A 546 25.52 -2.04 -0.60
C LEU A 546 25.52 -3.53 -0.24
N ASP A 547 26.49 -4.29 -0.74
CA ASP A 547 26.57 -5.74 -0.50
C ASP A 547 26.94 -6.06 0.96
N ASP A 548 27.61 -5.14 1.67
CA ASP A 548 27.88 -5.23 3.10
C ASP A 548 26.73 -4.66 3.96
N LEU A 549 25.95 -3.71 3.44
CA LEU A 549 24.77 -3.14 4.11
C LEU A 549 23.62 -4.15 4.19
N LEU A 550 23.25 -4.78 3.08
CA LEU A 550 22.04 -5.62 3.01
C LEU A 550 22.04 -6.77 4.03
N PRO A 551 23.15 -7.48 4.32
CA PRO A 551 23.20 -8.48 5.37
C PRO A 551 23.02 -7.91 6.78
N GLN A 552 23.41 -6.65 7.02
CA GLN A 552 23.28 -6.03 8.35
C GLN A 552 21.84 -5.60 8.67
N LEU A 553 21.05 -5.27 7.64
CA LEU A 553 19.63 -4.92 7.80
C LEU A 553 18.74 -6.15 8.06
N ARG A 554 19.26 -7.37 7.86
CA ARG A 554 18.51 -8.64 7.99
C ARG A 554 18.58 -9.29 9.37
N GLN A 555 19.13 -8.63 10.39
CA GLN A 555 19.49 -9.30 11.65
C GLN A 555 18.31 -9.81 12.49
N GLU A 556 17.06 -9.53 12.14
CA GLU A 556 15.92 -9.80 13.02
C GLU A 556 14.92 -10.81 12.46
N THR A 557 14.54 -11.77 13.30
CA THR A 557 13.39 -12.66 13.08
C THR A 557 12.43 -12.49 14.25
N GLY A 558 11.14 -12.23 14.00
CA GLY A 558 10.15 -12.07 15.07
C GLY A 558 9.30 -10.80 14.97
N GLN A 559 8.61 -10.45 16.07
CA GLN A 559 7.78 -9.25 16.16
C GLN A 559 8.59 -7.97 16.43
N ASP A 560 9.81 -8.12 16.92
CA ASP A 560 10.79 -7.04 17.09
C ASP A 560 11.56 -6.88 15.78
N THR A 561 10.89 -6.45 14.71
CA THR A 561 11.52 -6.20 13.40
C THR A 561 11.48 -4.73 13.07
N VAL A 562 12.65 -4.16 12.76
CA VAL A 562 12.76 -2.82 12.19
C VAL A 562 12.51 -2.86 10.68
N ARG A 563 11.54 -2.07 10.21
CA ARG A 563 11.21 -1.91 8.79
C ARG A 563 11.78 -0.63 8.21
N MET A 564 12.47 -0.70 7.10
CA MET A 564 13.00 0.48 6.40
C MET A 564 12.18 0.78 5.15
N PHE A 565 11.32 1.79 5.22
CA PHE A 565 10.57 2.28 4.08
C PHE A 565 11.37 3.36 3.36
N THR A 566 11.82 3.07 2.14
CA THR A 566 12.56 4.01 1.30
C THR A 566 11.64 4.76 0.36
N ILE A 567 11.93 6.03 0.10
CA ILE A 567 11.23 6.90 -0.85
C ILE A 567 12.27 7.41 -1.86
N ALA A 568 12.18 6.94 -3.09
CA ALA A 568 12.99 7.40 -4.22
C ALA A 568 12.39 8.68 -4.78
N TYR A 569 13.07 9.81 -4.64
CA TYR A 569 12.53 11.12 -5.01
C TYR A 569 13.19 11.73 -6.24
N GLY A 570 12.41 12.19 -7.22
CA GLY A 570 12.96 12.75 -8.46
C GLY A 570 13.65 11.71 -9.36
N GLY A 571 13.96 12.10 -10.60
CA GLY A 571 14.45 11.16 -11.63
C GLY A 571 15.84 10.57 -11.39
N ASP A 572 16.64 11.18 -10.52
CA ASP A 572 18.04 10.82 -10.25
C ASP A 572 18.17 9.73 -9.18
N ALA A 573 17.09 9.45 -8.44
CA ALA A 573 17.08 8.45 -7.38
C ALA A 573 17.25 7.03 -7.92
N ASP A 574 18.07 6.23 -7.24
CA ASP A 574 18.28 4.82 -7.57
C ASP A 574 17.23 3.94 -6.90
N LEU A 575 16.06 3.87 -7.54
CA LEU A 575 14.93 3.09 -7.05
C LEU A 575 15.28 1.60 -6.88
N ASP A 576 16.15 1.03 -7.70
CA ASP A 576 16.52 -0.38 -7.61
C ASP A 576 17.37 -0.65 -6.36
N VAL A 577 18.32 0.23 -6.05
CA VAL A 577 19.10 0.18 -4.79
C VAL A 577 18.18 0.35 -3.57
N LEU A 578 17.32 1.38 -3.58
CA LEU A 578 16.38 1.64 -2.49
C LEU A 578 15.40 0.49 -2.27
N ARG A 579 14.96 -0.15 -3.37
CA ARG A 579 14.13 -1.35 -3.32
C ARG A 579 14.86 -2.51 -2.67
N ARG A 580 16.13 -2.77 -3.02
CA ARG A 580 16.95 -3.81 -2.36
C ARG A 580 17.06 -3.55 -0.84
N ILE A 581 17.27 -2.28 -0.45
CA ILE A 581 17.35 -1.87 0.96
C ILE A 581 16.04 -2.14 1.69
N SER A 582 14.90 -1.61 1.23
CA SER A 582 13.61 -1.84 1.89
C SER A 582 13.25 -3.32 1.99
N GLN A 583 13.42 -4.06 0.88
CA GLN A 583 13.07 -5.47 0.81
C GLN A 583 13.94 -6.34 1.73
N SER A 584 15.13 -5.89 2.11
CA SER A 584 15.96 -6.61 3.09
C SER A 584 15.35 -6.58 4.51
N THR A 585 14.40 -5.68 4.76
CA THR A 585 13.68 -5.50 6.04
C THR A 585 12.18 -5.80 5.92
N ASP A 586 11.76 -6.55 4.89
CA ASP A 586 10.35 -6.83 4.56
C ASP A 586 9.47 -5.59 4.35
N ALA A 587 10.07 -4.45 4.03
CA ALA A 587 9.40 -3.18 3.82
C ALA A 587 9.25 -2.84 2.33
N ALA A 588 8.37 -1.88 2.02
CA ALA A 588 8.17 -1.37 0.67
C ALA A 588 9.15 -0.24 0.33
N ALA A 589 9.45 -0.10 -0.96
CA ALA A 589 10.09 1.09 -1.53
C ALA A 589 9.05 1.85 -2.35
N TYR A 590 9.05 3.16 -2.21
CA TYR A 590 8.09 4.05 -2.83
C TYR A 590 8.72 4.88 -3.93
N ASP A 591 8.08 4.89 -5.09
CA ASP A 591 8.52 5.66 -6.25
C ASP A 591 7.83 7.04 -6.25
N SER A 592 8.61 8.08 -5.96
CA SER A 592 8.23 9.49 -6.12
C SER A 592 9.15 10.20 -7.12
N ARG A 593 9.54 9.49 -8.19
CA ARG A 593 10.37 10.09 -9.25
C ARG A 593 9.67 11.24 -9.99
N LYS A 594 8.33 11.33 -9.91
CA LYS A 594 7.55 12.53 -10.25
C LYS A 594 7.46 13.43 -9.01
N PRO A 595 8.20 14.54 -8.92
CA PRO A 595 8.35 15.28 -7.66
C PRO A 595 7.05 15.82 -7.06
N VAL A 596 6.03 16.03 -7.89
CA VAL A 596 4.70 16.52 -7.50
C VAL A 596 3.86 15.46 -6.76
N SER A 597 4.24 14.18 -6.76
CA SER A 597 3.49 13.10 -6.09
C SER A 597 3.91 12.86 -4.63
N ILE A 598 4.91 13.59 -4.12
CA ILE A 598 5.53 13.29 -2.82
C ILE A 598 4.56 13.38 -1.63
N ASP A 599 3.56 14.26 -1.66
CA ASP A 599 2.51 14.32 -0.63
C ASP A 599 1.74 12.98 -0.51
N GLN A 600 1.42 12.37 -1.65
CA GLN A 600 0.71 11.09 -1.71
C GLN A 600 1.59 9.96 -1.21
N VAL A 601 2.88 9.98 -1.57
CA VAL A 601 3.84 8.97 -1.16
C VAL A 601 4.13 9.03 0.34
N PHE A 602 4.33 10.23 0.91
CA PHE A 602 4.48 10.36 2.37
C PHE A 602 3.24 9.86 3.11
N THR A 603 2.05 10.21 2.62
CA THR A 603 0.80 9.70 3.22
C THR A 603 0.72 8.18 3.14
N ALA A 604 1.06 7.58 2.00
CA ALA A 604 1.10 6.12 1.86
C ALA A 604 2.10 5.48 2.83
N VAL A 605 3.32 6.03 2.95
CA VAL A 605 4.34 5.52 3.87
C VAL A 605 3.87 5.63 5.32
N ILE A 606 3.40 6.80 5.75
CA ILE A 606 2.95 7.01 7.14
C ILE A 606 1.69 6.22 7.46
N SER A 607 0.84 5.91 6.48
CA SER A 607 -0.31 5.03 6.68
C SER A 607 0.08 3.62 7.14
N ASN A 608 1.35 3.24 7.06
CA ASN A 608 1.84 1.97 7.60
C ASN A 608 1.91 1.92 9.14
N PHE A 609 1.61 3.02 9.83
CA PHE A 609 1.82 3.20 11.26
C PHE A 609 0.55 3.48 12.06
#